data_AF-A0A2V8N2W8-F1
#
_entry.id   AF-A0A2V8N2W8-F1
#
_cell.length_a   1.000
_cell.length_b   1.000
_cell.length_c   1.000
_cell.angle_alpha   90.00
_cell.angle_beta   90.00
_cell.angle_gamma   90.00
#
_symmetry.space_group_name_H-M   'P 1'
#
loop_
_entity.id
_entity.type
_entity.pdbx_description
1 polymer ?
#
loop_
_entity_poly.entity_id
_entity_poly.type
_entity_poly.pdbx_seq_one_letter_code
_entity_poly.pdbx_strand_id
1 'polypeptide(L)'
;MGTLNFDRYHAAMGDASYKDVTRIHGKPLSETTATFYCTQRKLPFAPVLGHERLVRLLVDSQIDRPRLRFLEQDRGGLQRFAKAIEDIQFAGRIRTVRPGTIMFPQQPIADITGKFGLTQAQEIKFEHAFDLPMTTAGVALQFRMAAGDRWLSDFSLRRNGDIERAVDIATYAFIGGFNDTSNMEAAHRLDIPAVGTEAH
;
A
#
# COMPACT_ATOMS: atom_id res chain seq x y z
N MET A 1 14.74 -2.35 8.69
CA MET A 1 15.42 -1.02 8.64
C MET A 1 14.33 -0.01 8.32
N GLY A 2 14.18 1.06 9.12
CA GLY A 2 13.12 2.05 8.90
C GLY A 2 13.17 2.65 7.49
N THR A 3 12.04 2.98 6.88
CA THR A 3 11.97 3.55 5.52
C THR A 3 11.09 4.79 5.49
N LEU A 4 11.47 5.80 4.67
CA LEU A 4 10.68 7.02 4.47
C LEU A 4 9.61 6.76 3.40
N ASN A 5 8.56 6.02 3.77
CA ASN A 5 7.48 5.65 2.85
C ASN A 5 6.43 6.77 2.73
N PHE A 6 6.89 7.95 2.35
CA PHE A 6 6.08 9.12 2.06
C PHE A 6 6.85 10.07 1.14
N ASP A 7 6.15 10.71 0.22
CA ASP A 7 6.72 11.77 -0.60
C ASP A 7 7.09 13.02 0.20
N ARG A 8 8.00 13.83 -0.35
CA ARG A 8 8.41 15.11 0.25
C ARG A 8 7.23 16.07 0.50
N TYR A 9 6.18 16.05 -0.32
CA TYR A 9 5.01 16.91 -0.09
C TYR A 9 4.22 16.49 1.16
N HIS A 10 4.17 15.22 1.51
CA HIS A 10 3.59 14.78 2.78
C HIS A 10 4.37 15.36 3.96
N ALA A 11 5.70 15.31 3.90
CA ALA A 11 6.55 15.89 4.93
C ALA A 11 6.40 17.41 5.03
N ALA A 12 6.32 18.10 3.89
CA ALA A 12 6.12 19.55 3.84
C ALA A 12 4.73 19.97 4.36
N MET A 13 3.67 19.25 3.97
CA MET A 13 2.32 19.47 4.49
C MET A 13 2.23 19.14 5.98
N GLY A 14 2.86 18.05 6.39
CA GLY A 14 3.01 17.66 7.78
C GLY A 14 3.67 18.77 8.59
N ASP A 15 4.84 19.26 8.16
CA ASP A 15 5.55 20.35 8.85
C ASP A 15 4.72 21.63 8.91
N ALA A 16 4.12 22.01 7.78
CA ALA A 16 3.24 23.17 7.69
C ALA A 16 2.06 23.05 8.66
N SER A 17 1.51 21.86 8.88
CA SER A 17 0.39 21.64 9.80
C SER A 17 0.71 21.89 11.28
N TYR A 18 2.00 21.92 11.65
CA TYR A 18 2.47 22.23 13.00
C TYR A 18 2.80 23.72 13.22
N LYS A 19 2.63 24.58 12.20
CA LYS A 19 2.88 26.02 12.33
C LYS A 19 1.73 26.70 13.06
N ASP A 20 2.03 27.75 13.83
CA ASP A 20 0.99 28.49 14.57
C ASP A 20 -0.05 29.16 13.67
N VAL A 21 0.32 29.47 12.43
CA VAL A 21 -0.56 30.09 11.43
C VAL A 21 -1.51 29.11 10.75
N THR A 22 -1.27 27.79 10.85
CA THR A 22 -2.12 26.76 10.21
C THR A 22 -3.10 26.21 11.24
N ARG A 23 -4.20 26.93 11.44
CA ARG A 23 -5.25 26.56 12.40
C ARG A 23 -6.60 26.41 11.73
N ILE A 24 -7.38 25.45 12.22
CA ILE A 24 -8.79 25.27 11.86
C ILE A 24 -9.60 25.29 13.15
N HIS A 25 -10.63 26.14 13.23
CA HIS A 25 -11.48 26.31 14.42
C HIS A 25 -10.67 26.49 15.72
N GLY A 26 -9.60 27.29 15.67
CA GLY A 26 -8.75 27.58 16.82
C GLY A 26 -7.79 26.46 17.23
N LYS A 27 -7.81 25.29 16.58
CA LYS A 27 -6.88 24.17 16.82
C LYS A 27 -5.78 24.14 15.76
N PRO A 28 -4.55 23.72 16.09
CA PRO A 28 -3.53 23.41 15.08
C PRO A 28 -4.07 22.41 14.06
N LEU A 29 -3.74 22.61 12.78
CA LEU A 29 -4.15 21.70 11.72
C LEU A 29 -3.63 20.28 12.02
N SER A 30 -2.39 20.14 12.48
CA SER A 30 -1.78 18.87 12.87
C SER A 30 -2.65 18.06 13.84
N GLU A 31 -3.31 18.75 14.76
CA GLU A 31 -4.15 18.18 15.83
C GLU A 31 -5.62 17.99 15.45
N THR A 32 -6.01 18.45 14.26
CA THR A 32 -7.38 18.34 13.78
C THR A 32 -7.65 16.92 13.28
N THR A 33 -8.82 16.38 13.63
CA THR A 33 -9.25 15.06 13.13
C THR A 33 -9.59 15.17 11.65
N ALA A 34 -8.95 14.34 10.84
CA ALA A 34 -9.20 14.20 9.41
C ALA A 34 -9.52 12.73 9.07
N THR A 35 -10.33 12.52 8.04
CA THR A 35 -10.58 11.19 7.46
C THR A 35 -10.23 11.21 5.99
N PHE A 36 -9.39 10.26 5.56
CA PHE A 36 -9.03 10.04 4.17
C PHE A 36 -9.62 8.70 3.72
N TYR A 37 -10.08 8.63 2.47
CA TYR A 37 -10.59 7.41 1.86
C TYR A 37 -9.75 7.03 0.65
N CYS A 38 -9.49 5.73 0.49
CA CYS A 38 -8.84 5.16 -0.68
C CYS A 38 -9.90 4.60 -1.63
N THR A 39 -9.76 4.88 -2.92
CA THR A 39 -10.69 4.44 -3.97
C THR A 39 -9.90 4.01 -5.20
N GLN A 40 -10.36 2.97 -5.87
CA GLN A 40 -9.87 2.59 -7.19
C GLN A 40 -10.71 3.29 -8.27
N ARG A 41 -10.11 3.82 -9.35
CA ARG A 41 -10.84 4.59 -10.37
C ARG A 41 -10.98 3.95 -11.75
N LYS A 42 -10.08 3.03 -12.13
CA LYS A 42 -9.90 2.59 -13.53
C LYS A 42 -10.27 1.12 -13.80
N LEU A 43 -10.21 0.25 -12.80
CA LEU A 43 -10.48 -1.18 -12.99
C LEU A 43 -11.99 -1.36 -12.99
N PRO A 44 -12.57 -2.08 -13.96
CA PRO A 44 -14.02 -2.26 -14.04
C PRO A 44 -14.59 -2.89 -12.76
N PHE A 45 -13.84 -3.81 -12.16
CA PHE A 45 -14.06 -4.36 -10.83
C PHE A 45 -12.75 -5.00 -10.34
N ALA A 46 -12.61 -5.16 -9.03
CA ALA A 46 -11.53 -5.96 -8.44
C ALA A 46 -11.90 -6.45 -7.03
N PRO A 47 -11.42 -7.63 -6.59
CA PRO A 47 -11.49 -8.01 -5.19
C PRO A 47 -10.61 -7.06 -4.36
N VAL A 48 -11.11 -6.59 -3.21
CA VAL A 48 -10.30 -5.81 -2.26
C VAL A 48 -9.30 -6.74 -1.59
N LEU A 49 -8.02 -6.52 -1.85
CA LEU A 49 -6.89 -7.33 -1.36
C LEU A 49 -5.74 -6.40 -0.98
N GLY A 50 -4.82 -6.90 -0.14
CA GLY A 50 -3.67 -6.13 0.34
C GLY A 50 -3.70 -5.77 1.82
N HIS A 51 -4.67 -6.27 2.58
CA HIS A 51 -4.80 -6.00 4.02
C HIS A 51 -3.56 -6.39 4.83
N GLU A 52 -2.95 -7.54 4.53
CA GLU A 52 -1.70 -7.96 5.20
C GLU A 52 -0.55 -7.00 4.90
N ARG A 53 -0.43 -6.55 3.64
CA ARG A 53 0.56 -5.55 3.24
C ARG A 53 0.33 -4.24 3.98
N LEU A 54 -0.92 -3.81 4.13
CA LEU A 54 -1.27 -2.60 4.87
C LEU A 54 -0.82 -2.72 6.33
N VAL A 55 -1.14 -3.83 6.99
CA VAL A 55 -0.71 -4.08 8.38
C VAL A 55 0.81 -4.03 8.49
N ARG A 56 1.55 -4.72 7.61
CA ARG A 56 3.01 -4.70 7.60
C ARG A 56 3.57 -3.29 7.44
N LEU A 57 3.08 -2.52 6.47
CA LEU A 57 3.52 -1.14 6.21
C LEU A 57 3.21 -0.18 7.37
N LEU A 58 2.16 -0.45 8.14
CA LEU A 58 1.79 0.36 9.31
C LEU A 58 2.58 -0.04 10.55
N VAL A 59 2.86 -1.33 10.76
CA VAL A 59 3.64 -1.84 11.90
C VAL A 59 5.13 -1.50 11.72
N ASP A 60 5.66 -1.65 10.51
CA ASP A 60 7.07 -1.37 10.19
C ASP A 60 7.31 0.13 9.90
N SER A 61 6.78 1.01 10.77
CA SER A 61 6.82 2.47 10.56
C SER A 61 7.93 3.20 11.30
N GLN A 62 8.80 2.49 12.03
CA GLN A 62 9.90 3.09 12.77
C GLN A 62 10.88 3.76 11.82
N ILE A 63 11.36 4.96 12.17
CA ILE A 63 12.30 5.73 11.35
C ILE A 63 13.60 5.84 12.12
N ASP A 64 14.71 5.49 11.48
CA ASP A 64 16.01 5.56 12.13
C ASP A 64 16.58 6.98 12.14
N ARG A 65 17.48 7.24 13.11
CA ARG A 65 18.11 8.55 13.29
C ARG A 65 18.76 9.11 12.01
N PRO A 66 19.44 8.31 11.15
CA PRO A 66 19.94 8.81 9.87
C PRO A 66 18.86 9.42 8.97
N ARG A 67 17.69 8.78 8.86
CA ARG A 67 16.56 9.30 8.07
C ARG A 67 15.91 10.51 8.71
N LEU A 68 15.83 10.57 10.03
CA LEU A 68 15.38 11.78 10.74
C LEU A 68 16.31 12.96 10.48
N ARG A 69 17.63 12.75 10.57
CA ARG A 69 18.63 13.79 10.25
C ARG A 69 18.51 14.28 8.80
N PHE A 70 18.24 13.38 7.86
CA PHE A 70 18.00 13.76 6.47
C PHE A 70 16.83 14.75 6.35
N LEU A 71 15.72 14.52 7.07
CA LEU A 71 14.58 15.46 7.10
C LEU A 71 14.92 16.78 7.80
N GLU A 72 15.63 16.73 8.93
CA GLU A 72 16.07 17.92 9.68
C GLU A 72 16.93 18.87 8.81
N GLN A 73 17.69 18.31 7.87
CA GLN A 73 18.59 19.02 6.96
C GLN A 73 17.92 19.47 5.64
N ASP A 74 16.65 19.11 5.40
CA ASP A 74 15.94 19.51 4.19
C ASP A 74 15.80 21.05 4.12
N ARG A 75 16.11 21.63 2.96
CA ARG A 75 16.07 23.08 2.72
C ARG A 75 14.67 23.69 2.88
N GLY A 76 13.62 22.88 2.82
CA GLY A 76 12.24 23.27 3.06
C GLY A 76 11.87 23.41 4.54
N GLY A 77 12.80 23.12 5.46
CA GLY A 77 12.59 23.30 6.89
C GLY A 77 11.61 22.30 7.49
N LEU A 78 11.89 20.99 7.34
CA LEU A 78 11.00 19.91 7.76
C LEU A 78 11.20 19.50 9.24
N GLN A 79 11.79 20.36 10.08
CA GLN A 79 12.20 19.99 11.44
C GLN A 79 11.02 19.64 12.35
N ARG A 80 9.85 20.28 12.18
CA ARG A 80 8.68 19.99 13.03
C ARG A 80 8.11 18.63 12.69
N PHE A 81 8.04 18.31 11.40
CA PHE A 81 7.62 17.00 10.96
C PHE A 81 8.62 15.91 11.38
N ALA A 82 9.93 16.14 11.20
CA ALA A 82 10.96 15.21 11.65
C ALA A 82 10.83 14.90 13.16
N LYS A 83 10.61 15.93 13.98
CA LYS A 83 10.35 15.78 15.42
C LYS A 83 9.06 15.00 15.71
N ALA A 84 8.00 15.25 14.94
CA ALA A 84 6.71 14.58 15.14
C ALA A 84 6.72 13.09 14.82
N ILE A 85 7.65 12.64 13.96
CA ILE A 85 7.73 11.24 13.52
C ILE A 85 8.86 10.43 14.18
N GLU A 86 9.67 11.07 15.03
CA GLU A 86 10.82 10.43 15.71
C GLU A 86 10.39 9.22 16.56
N ASP A 87 9.32 9.38 17.35
CA ASP A 87 8.73 8.31 18.17
C ASP A 87 7.29 8.00 17.70
N ILE A 88 7.12 7.85 16.38
CA ILE A 88 5.77 7.73 15.83
C ILE A 88 5.06 6.48 16.36
N GLN A 89 3.97 6.70 17.08
CA GLN A 89 2.91 5.72 17.27
C GLN A 89 1.65 6.28 16.64
N PHE A 90 1.28 5.72 15.48
CA PHE A 90 0.05 6.14 14.83
C PHE A 90 -1.15 5.74 15.68
N ALA A 91 -1.83 6.74 16.27
CA ALA A 91 -3.08 6.57 16.99
C ALA A 91 -4.23 7.05 16.10
N GLY A 92 -4.92 6.11 15.46
CA GLY A 92 -6.07 6.40 14.61
C GLY A 92 -6.94 5.17 14.38
N ARG A 93 -8.03 5.36 13.64
CA ARG A 93 -8.97 4.30 13.27
C ARG A 93 -8.83 4.01 11.79
N ILE A 94 -8.73 2.73 11.45
CA ILE A 94 -8.74 2.27 10.07
C ILE A 94 -9.98 1.40 9.87
N ARG A 95 -10.67 1.58 8.75
CA ARG A 95 -11.74 0.69 8.30
C ARG A 95 -11.43 0.24 6.89
N THR A 96 -11.71 -1.03 6.60
CA THR A 96 -11.53 -1.59 5.26
C THR A 96 -12.73 -2.45 4.90
N VAL A 97 -13.03 -2.51 3.61
CA VAL A 97 -13.93 -3.53 3.08
C VAL A 97 -13.30 -4.90 3.32
N ARG A 98 -14.13 -5.92 3.58
CA ARG A 98 -13.68 -7.28 3.87
C ARG A 98 -12.82 -7.83 2.72
N PRO A 99 -11.68 -8.51 2.99
CA PRO A 99 -10.85 -9.12 1.97
C PRO A 99 -11.65 -9.99 1.00
N GLY A 100 -11.35 -9.91 -0.30
CA GLY A 100 -12.01 -10.67 -1.36
C GLY A 100 -13.35 -10.10 -1.84
N THR A 101 -13.92 -9.08 -1.19
CA THR A 101 -15.15 -8.42 -1.66
C THR A 101 -14.90 -7.77 -3.01
N ILE A 102 -15.74 -8.05 -4.00
CA ILE A 102 -15.68 -7.38 -5.30
C ILE A 102 -16.20 -5.94 -5.17
N MET A 103 -15.38 -4.98 -5.57
CA MET A 103 -15.71 -3.55 -5.57
C MET A 103 -15.60 -2.97 -6.98
N PHE A 104 -16.32 -1.88 -7.20
CA PHE A 104 -16.38 -1.14 -8.46
C PHE A 104 -15.63 0.19 -8.37
N PRO A 105 -15.32 0.84 -9.51
CA PRO A 105 -14.72 2.16 -9.54
C PRO A 105 -15.42 3.16 -8.62
N GLN A 106 -14.63 4.04 -8.01
CA GLN A 106 -15.06 5.20 -7.22
C GLN A 106 -15.77 4.85 -5.90
N GLN A 107 -15.78 3.57 -5.52
CA GLN A 107 -16.26 3.15 -4.20
C GLN A 107 -15.09 3.15 -3.20
N PRO A 108 -15.28 3.66 -1.97
CA PRO A 108 -14.24 3.65 -0.96
C PRO A 108 -13.97 2.21 -0.48
N ILE A 109 -12.71 1.77 -0.60
CA ILE A 109 -12.28 0.42 -0.20
C ILE A 109 -11.69 0.39 1.22
N ALA A 110 -11.17 1.53 1.66
CA ALA A 110 -10.58 1.73 2.97
C ALA A 110 -10.66 3.19 3.37
N ASP A 111 -10.70 3.45 4.67
CA ASP A 111 -10.53 4.78 5.25
C ASP A 111 -9.62 4.76 6.47
N ILE A 112 -8.99 5.91 6.70
CA ILE A 112 -8.15 6.19 7.86
C ILE A 112 -8.58 7.50 8.49
N THR A 113 -8.89 7.46 9.78
CA THR A 113 -9.26 8.61 10.59
C THR A 113 -8.22 8.83 11.68
N GLY A 114 -7.70 10.05 11.81
CA GLY A 114 -6.72 10.38 12.84
C GLY A 114 -6.36 11.86 12.82
N LYS A 115 -5.27 12.19 13.52
CA LYS A 115 -4.70 13.54 13.54
C LYS A 115 -4.05 13.84 12.19
N PHE A 116 -4.44 14.96 11.56
CA PHE A 116 -4.01 15.29 10.19
C PHE A 116 -2.48 15.19 10.01
N GLY A 117 -1.71 15.73 10.96
CA GLY A 117 -0.25 15.84 10.84
C GLY A 117 0.47 14.50 10.64
N LEU A 118 -0.10 13.40 11.11
CA LEU A 118 0.44 12.04 10.94
C LEU A 118 -0.37 11.17 9.98
N THR A 119 -1.68 11.43 9.87
CA THR A 119 -2.60 10.63 9.06
C THR A 119 -2.35 10.82 7.57
N GLN A 120 -2.12 12.06 7.13
CA GLN A 120 -1.79 12.37 5.73
C GLN A 120 -0.52 11.65 5.26
N ALA A 121 0.47 11.46 6.14
CA ALA A 121 1.72 10.79 5.79
C ALA A 121 1.56 9.27 5.55
N GLN A 122 0.39 8.69 5.82
CA GLN A 122 0.13 7.27 5.59
C GLN A 122 -0.39 6.98 4.16
N GLU A 123 -0.68 8.00 3.35
CA GLU A 123 -1.29 7.86 2.00
C GLU A 123 -0.56 6.82 1.14
N ILE A 124 0.76 6.95 1.00
CA ILE A 124 1.58 6.03 0.19
C ILE A 124 1.48 4.59 0.66
N LYS A 125 1.32 4.34 1.96
CA LYS A 125 1.17 2.97 2.48
C LYS A 125 -0.15 2.36 2.04
N PHE A 126 -1.23 3.13 1.99
CA PHE A 126 -2.53 2.66 1.50
C PHE A 126 -2.46 2.39 -0.01
N GLU A 127 -1.89 3.30 -0.79
CA GLU A 127 -1.71 3.12 -2.23
C GLU A 127 -0.89 1.85 -2.53
N HIS A 128 0.27 1.68 -1.89
CA HIS A 128 1.11 0.48 -2.09
C HIS A 128 0.52 -0.81 -1.51
N ALA A 129 -0.36 -0.71 -0.50
CA ALA A 129 -1.03 -1.86 0.05
C ALA A 129 -2.08 -2.39 -0.92
N PHE A 130 -2.92 -1.53 -1.51
CA PHE A 130 -4.08 -1.95 -2.30
C PHE A 130 -3.83 -2.01 -3.81
N ASP A 131 -2.99 -1.13 -4.37
CA ASP A 131 -2.86 -0.98 -5.84
C ASP A 131 -2.38 -2.28 -6.51
N LEU A 132 -1.23 -2.81 -6.11
CA LEU A 132 -0.66 -4.01 -6.71
C LEU A 132 -1.58 -5.25 -6.54
N PRO A 133 -2.08 -5.57 -5.32
CA PRO A 133 -2.96 -6.72 -5.14
C PRO A 133 -4.26 -6.63 -5.92
N MET A 134 -4.97 -5.51 -5.83
CA MET A 134 -6.26 -5.35 -6.49
C MET A 134 -6.11 -5.34 -8.00
N THR A 135 -5.10 -4.66 -8.53
CA THR A 135 -4.83 -4.63 -9.97
C THR A 135 -4.49 -6.01 -10.49
N THR A 136 -3.57 -6.72 -9.83
CA THR A 136 -3.14 -8.05 -10.28
C THR A 136 -4.28 -9.05 -10.22
N ALA A 137 -4.98 -9.14 -9.09
CA ALA A 137 -6.08 -10.07 -8.93
C ALA A 137 -7.28 -9.72 -9.82
N GLY A 138 -7.59 -8.43 -10.00
CA GLY A 138 -8.66 -7.98 -10.89
C GLY A 138 -8.39 -8.29 -12.36
N VAL A 139 -7.14 -8.20 -12.82
CA VAL A 139 -6.74 -8.60 -14.18
C VAL A 139 -6.73 -10.13 -14.31
N ALA A 140 -6.19 -10.85 -13.33
CA ALA A 140 -6.22 -12.31 -13.34
C ALA A 140 -7.65 -12.86 -13.34
N LEU A 141 -8.58 -12.21 -12.63
CA LEU A 141 -10.00 -12.57 -12.63
C LEU A 141 -10.64 -12.36 -14.00
N GLN A 142 -10.28 -11.30 -14.72
CA GLN A 142 -10.71 -11.11 -16.11
C GLN A 142 -10.18 -12.21 -17.03
N PHE A 143 -8.93 -12.65 -16.85
CA PHE A 143 -8.40 -13.80 -17.57
C PHE A 143 -9.13 -15.10 -17.22
N ARG A 144 -9.40 -15.36 -15.94
CA ARG A 144 -10.21 -16.52 -15.51
C ARG A 144 -11.60 -16.50 -16.16
N MET A 145 -12.28 -15.35 -16.15
CA MET A 145 -13.60 -15.22 -16.80
C MET A 145 -13.55 -15.49 -18.30
N ALA A 146 -12.51 -15.03 -19.00
CA ALA A 146 -12.33 -15.28 -20.43
C ALA A 146 -11.92 -16.73 -20.74
N ALA A 147 -11.15 -17.36 -19.85
CA ALA A 147 -10.62 -18.71 -20.03
C ALA A 147 -11.64 -19.82 -19.69
N GLY A 148 -12.63 -19.54 -18.85
CA GLY A 148 -13.56 -20.54 -18.34
C GLY A 148 -12.82 -21.61 -17.54
N ASP A 149 -12.96 -22.89 -17.91
CA ASP A 149 -12.29 -24.02 -17.25
C ASP A 149 -10.88 -24.30 -17.80
N ARG A 150 -10.39 -23.50 -18.77
CA ARG A 150 -9.03 -23.69 -19.28
C ARG A 150 -8.00 -23.40 -18.20
N TRP A 151 -6.90 -24.11 -18.28
CA TRP A 151 -5.78 -23.96 -17.36
C TRP A 151 -5.02 -22.65 -17.61
N LEU A 152 -4.70 -21.91 -16.55
CA LEU A 152 -3.98 -20.63 -16.58
C LEU A 152 -2.72 -20.71 -15.73
N SER A 153 -1.58 -20.43 -16.35
CA SER A 153 -0.25 -20.51 -15.73
C SER A 153 0.45 -19.17 -15.70
N ASP A 154 1.04 -18.82 -14.55
CA ASP A 154 1.82 -17.60 -14.40
C ASP A 154 3.32 -17.84 -14.68
N PHE A 155 3.80 -17.28 -15.78
CA PHE A 155 5.23 -17.24 -16.16
C PHE A 155 5.79 -15.81 -16.23
N SER A 156 5.18 -14.88 -15.48
CA SER A 156 5.52 -13.45 -15.54
C SER A 156 6.82 -13.06 -14.84
N LEU A 157 7.37 -13.92 -13.97
CA LEU A 157 8.52 -13.64 -13.07
C LEU A 157 9.62 -12.77 -13.70
N ARG A 158 10.05 -13.10 -14.93
CA ARG A 158 11.16 -12.41 -15.63
C ARG A 158 10.85 -10.97 -16.09
N ARG A 159 9.61 -10.49 -15.97
CA ARG A 159 9.15 -9.16 -16.43
C ARG A 159 8.52 -8.32 -15.33
N ASN A 160 8.54 -8.77 -14.09
CA ASN A 160 7.86 -8.12 -12.97
C ASN A 160 8.67 -6.98 -12.33
N GLY A 161 9.87 -6.70 -12.85
CA GLY A 161 10.69 -5.51 -12.55
C GLY A 161 11.45 -5.56 -11.22
N ASP A 162 10.89 -6.20 -10.20
CA ASP A 162 11.52 -6.42 -8.90
C ASP A 162 11.18 -7.84 -8.39
N ILE A 163 12.10 -8.45 -7.64
CA ILE A 163 11.99 -9.86 -7.21
C ILE A 163 10.87 -10.03 -6.18
N GLU A 164 10.78 -9.15 -5.18
CA GLU A 164 9.71 -9.23 -4.17
C GLU A 164 8.35 -8.93 -4.81
N ARG A 165 8.30 -7.91 -5.69
CA ARG A 165 7.11 -7.61 -6.49
C ARG A 165 6.68 -8.81 -7.34
N ALA A 166 7.62 -9.59 -7.87
CA ALA A 166 7.28 -10.76 -8.67
C ALA A 166 6.62 -11.88 -7.87
N VAL A 167 6.99 -12.05 -6.59
CA VAL A 167 6.33 -12.97 -5.65
C VAL A 167 4.90 -12.52 -5.36
N ASP A 168 4.71 -11.22 -5.12
CA ASP A 168 3.37 -10.64 -4.93
C ASP A 168 2.50 -10.85 -6.17
N ILE A 169 3.04 -10.60 -7.38
CA ILE A 169 2.27 -10.76 -8.63
C ILE A 169 1.81 -12.21 -8.80
N ALA A 170 2.71 -13.19 -8.62
CA ALA A 170 2.35 -14.61 -8.71
C ALA A 170 1.26 -14.98 -7.68
N THR A 171 1.41 -14.48 -6.45
CA THR A 171 0.45 -14.67 -5.36
C THR A 171 -0.94 -14.15 -5.73
N TYR A 172 -1.04 -12.88 -6.14
CA TYR A 172 -2.33 -12.26 -6.44
C TYR A 172 -2.92 -12.71 -7.77
N ALA A 173 -2.11 -13.19 -8.72
CA ALA A 173 -2.58 -13.85 -9.92
C ALA A 173 -3.27 -15.19 -9.58
N PHE A 174 -2.67 -15.99 -8.69
CA PHE A 174 -3.28 -17.21 -8.18
C PHE A 174 -4.61 -16.93 -7.46
N ILE A 175 -4.63 -15.96 -6.53
CA ILE A 175 -5.87 -15.53 -5.85
C ILE A 175 -6.93 -15.05 -6.87
N GLY A 176 -6.51 -14.37 -7.93
CA GLY A 176 -7.39 -13.92 -9.00
C GLY A 176 -7.87 -15.02 -9.94
N GLY A 177 -7.36 -16.25 -9.80
CA GLY A 177 -7.88 -17.43 -10.49
C GLY A 177 -6.90 -18.13 -11.43
N PHE A 178 -5.60 -17.83 -11.39
CA PHE A 178 -4.59 -18.68 -12.04
C PHE A 178 -4.44 -20.01 -11.30
N ASN A 179 -4.02 -21.06 -12.00
CA ASN A 179 -3.92 -22.41 -11.45
C ASN A 179 -2.54 -22.71 -10.84
N ASP A 180 -1.48 -22.15 -11.41
CA ASP A 180 -0.10 -22.44 -11.03
C ASP A 180 0.86 -21.29 -11.40
N THR A 181 2.12 -21.40 -11.00
CA THR A 181 3.16 -20.40 -11.27
C THR A 181 4.55 -21.05 -11.46
N SER A 182 5.43 -20.43 -12.26
CA SER A 182 6.87 -20.74 -12.22
C SER A 182 7.64 -20.05 -11.11
N ASN A 183 6.99 -19.18 -10.33
CA ASN A 183 7.65 -18.50 -9.23
C ASN A 183 7.78 -19.43 -8.02
N MET A 184 8.95 -20.06 -7.87
CA MET A 184 9.23 -21.01 -6.80
C MET A 184 9.02 -20.45 -5.40
N GLU A 185 9.31 -19.16 -5.18
CA GLU A 185 9.11 -18.53 -3.87
C GLU A 185 7.62 -18.36 -3.55
N ALA A 186 6.81 -17.94 -4.54
CA ALA A 186 5.36 -17.85 -4.36
C ALA A 186 4.74 -19.24 -4.16
N ALA A 187 5.18 -20.23 -4.93
CA ALA A 187 4.77 -21.62 -4.77
C ALA A 187 5.09 -22.16 -3.38
N HIS A 188 6.28 -21.87 -2.86
CA HIS A 188 6.69 -22.29 -1.52
C HIS A 188 5.89 -21.60 -0.41
N ARG A 189 5.67 -20.28 -0.50
CA ARG A 189 5.01 -19.50 0.56
C ARG A 189 3.52 -19.83 0.72
N LEU A 190 2.84 -20.23 -0.35
CA LEU A 190 1.37 -20.31 -0.41
C LEU A 190 0.85 -21.64 -0.95
N ASP A 191 1.70 -22.65 -1.06
CA ASP A 191 1.37 -23.97 -1.62
C ASP A 191 0.69 -23.90 -3.00
N ILE A 192 1.08 -22.90 -3.80
CA ILE A 192 0.63 -22.78 -5.19
C ILE A 192 1.34 -23.88 -6.00
N PRO A 193 0.63 -24.63 -6.87
CA PRO A 193 1.29 -25.60 -7.73
C PRO A 193 2.44 -24.94 -8.52
N ALA A 194 3.64 -25.48 -8.39
CA ALA A 194 4.81 -25.01 -9.12
C ALA A 194 4.89 -25.70 -10.49
N VAL A 195 5.12 -24.93 -11.56
CA VAL A 195 5.30 -25.49 -12.91
C VAL A 195 6.47 -24.88 -13.67
N GLY A 196 7.06 -25.70 -14.52
CA GLY A 196 8.25 -25.37 -15.31
C GLY A 196 9.07 -26.63 -15.59
N THR A 197 9.58 -26.76 -16.81
CA THR A 197 10.44 -27.87 -17.23
C THR A 197 11.87 -27.37 -17.46
N GLU A 198 12.54 -27.84 -18.49
CA GLU A 198 13.79 -27.27 -18.99
C GLU A 198 13.52 -26.00 -19.82
N ALA A 199 14.45 -25.05 -19.78
CA ALA A 199 14.50 -23.93 -20.72
C ALA A 199 15.20 -24.34 -22.03
N HIS A 200 15.33 -23.41 -22.99
CA HIS A 200 16.04 -23.62 -24.27
C HIS A 200 17.46 -24.17 -24.10
#